data_AF-A0A3P1ZWW6-F1
#
_entry.id   AF-A0A3P1ZWW6-F1
#
_cell.length_a   1.000
_cell.length_b   1.000
_cell.length_c   1.000
_cell.angle_alpha   90.00
_cell.angle_beta   90.00
_cell.angle_gamma   90.00
#
_symmetry.space_group_name_H-M   'P 1'
#
loop_
_entity.id
_entity.type
_entity.pdbx_description
1 polymer ?
#
loop_
_entity_poly.entity_id
_entity_poly.type
_entity_poly.pdbx_seq_one_letter_code
_entity_poly.pdbx_strand_id
1 'polypeptide(L)' 'RQVARLRINGEDVNFAQIQNGHAWHYQSIAKRNQPKDDFARYESAQAEAKKQRKGLWRERSPLAPWDYRKEEYQKNQPKS' A
#
# COMPACT_ATOMS: atom_id res chain seq x y z
N ARG A 1 -13.56 0.76 -5.67
CA ARG A 1 -12.37 0.13 -6.31
C ARG A 1 -12.27 -1.30 -5.80
N GLN A 2 -12.26 -2.30 -6.69
CA GLN A 2 -11.88 -3.67 -6.33
C GLN A 2 -10.36 -3.73 -6.12
N VAL A 3 -9.93 -4.38 -5.04
CA VAL A 3 -8.53 -4.75 -4.83
C VAL A 3 -8.48 -6.26 -5.01
N ALA A 4 -7.84 -6.73 -6.08
CA ALA A 4 -7.70 -8.14 -6.36
C ALA A 4 -6.43 -8.66 -5.69
N ARG A 5 -6.55 -9.74 -4.90
CA ARG A 5 -5.38 -10.48 -4.41
C ARG A 5 -4.90 -11.41 -5.53
N LEU A 6 -3.89 -10.98 -6.26
CA LEU A 6 -3.24 -11.75 -7.31
C LEU A 6 -2.33 -12.81 -6.67
N ARG A 7 -2.58 -14.07 -7.01
CA ARG A 7 -1.69 -15.20 -6.73
C ARG A 7 -1.17 -15.74 -8.06
N ILE A 8 0.14 -15.85 -8.21
CA ILE A 8 0.77 -16.52 -9.35
C ILE A 8 1.52 -17.72 -8.77
N ASN A 9 1.23 -18.93 -9.27
CA ASN A 9 1.88 -20.17 -8.83
C ASN A 9 1.85 -20.42 -7.30
N GLY A 10 0.78 -19.99 -6.62
CA GLY A 10 0.64 -20.10 -5.16
C GLY A 10 1.35 -18.99 -4.37
N GLU A 11 2.12 -18.14 -5.03
CA GLU A 11 2.82 -17.02 -4.41
C GLU A 11 1.93 -15.77 -4.39
N ASP A 12 1.88 -15.11 -3.24
CA ASP A 12 1.14 -13.86 -3.06
C ASP A 12 1.98 -12.69 -3.58
N VAL A 13 1.69 -12.29 -4.82
CA VAL A 13 2.42 -11.23 -5.52
C VAL A 13 2.19 -9.88 -4.84
N ASN A 14 1.00 -9.64 -4.25
CA ASN A 14 0.74 -8.40 -3.54
C ASN A 14 1.62 -8.28 -2.30
N PHE A 15 1.78 -9.39 -1.58
CA PHE A 15 2.69 -9.45 -0.44
C PHE A 15 4.14 -9.20 -0.87
N ALA A 16 4.61 -9.86 -1.93
CA ALA A 16 5.98 -9.68 -2.44
C ALA A 16 6.26 -8.21 -2.85
N GLN A 17 5.28 -7.55 -3.47
CA GLN A 17 5.41 -6.15 -3.86
C GLN A 17 5.53 -5.21 -2.64
N ILE A 18 4.77 -5.48 -1.56
CA ILE A 18 4.88 -4.71 -0.31
C ILE A 18 6.23 -4.97 0.37
N GLN A 19 6.66 -6.22 0.44
CA GLN A 19 7.95 -6.60 1.04
C GLN A 19 9.15 -5.97 0.32
N ASN A 20 9.07 -5.82 -1.00
CA ASN A 20 10.09 -5.15 -1.81
C ASN A 20 9.93 -3.62 -1.85
N GLY A 21 8.92 -3.07 -1.19
CA GLY A 21 8.67 -1.63 -1.13
C GLY A 21 8.15 -1.03 -2.44
N HIS A 22 7.55 -1.85 -3.31
CA HIS A 22 6.93 -1.41 -4.57
C HIS A 22 5.45 -1.02 -4.41
N ALA A 23 4.84 -1.37 -3.28
CA ALA A 23 3.42 -1.13 -3.04
C ALA A 23 3.14 -0.72 -1.58
N TRP A 24 1.99 -0.08 -1.39
CA TRP A 24 1.47 0.32 -0.08
C TRP A 24 0.41 -0.68 0.40
N HIS A 25 0.47 -1.05 1.68
CA HIS A 25 -0.58 -1.82 2.33
C HIS A 25 -1.84 -0.93 2.49
N TYR A 26 -2.88 -1.26 1.73
CA TYR A 26 -4.10 -0.46 1.67
C TYR A 26 -5.04 -0.78 2.84
N GLN A 27 -4.71 -0.25 4.03
CA GLN A 27 -5.33 -0.61 5.31
C GLN A 27 -6.86 -0.47 5.33
N SER A 28 -7.42 0.53 4.65
CA SER A 28 -8.88 0.77 4.64
C SER A 28 -9.69 -0.30 3.92
N ILE A 29 -9.09 -0.97 2.93
CA ILE A 29 -9.73 -2.06 2.17
C ILE A 29 -9.36 -3.40 2.81
N ALA A 30 -8.09 -3.55 3.21
CA ALA A 30 -7.61 -4.73 3.92
C ALA A 30 -8.43 -5.00 5.20
N LYS A 31 -8.72 -3.96 6.00
CA LYS A 31 -9.49 -4.12 7.25
C LYS A 31 -10.93 -4.63 7.05
N ARG A 32 -11.51 -4.47 5.85
CA ARG A 32 -12.87 -4.95 5.54
C ARG A 32 -12.88 -6.37 4.98
N ASN A 33 -11.85 -6.76 4.23
CA ASN A 33 -11.90 -7.96 3.37
C ASN A 33 -10.75 -8.96 3.62
N GLN A 34 -9.78 -8.65 4.49
CA GLN A 34 -8.59 -9.47 4.72
C GLN A 34 -8.68 -10.17 6.09
N PRO A 35 -8.38 -11.49 6.16
CA PRO A 35 -8.22 -12.18 7.44
C PRO A 35 -7.18 -11.46 8.31
N LYS A 36 -7.37 -11.50 9.62
CA LYS A 36 -6.54 -10.75 10.58
C LYS A 36 -5.05 -11.11 10.48
N ASP A 37 -4.74 -12.39 10.29
CA ASP A 37 -3.35 -12.86 10.17
C ASP A 37 -2.68 -12.35 8.88
N ASP A 38 -3.42 -12.35 7.77
CA ASP A 38 -2.94 -11.79 6.51
C ASP A 38 -2.72 -10.26 6.63
N PHE A 39 -3.58 -9.56 7.36
CA PHE A 39 -3.43 -8.13 7.62
C PHE A 39 -2.14 -7.84 8.38
N ALA A 40 -1.90 -8.56 9.48
CA ALA A 40 -0.70 -8.43 10.29
C ALA A 40 0.55 -8.73 9.47
N ARG A 41 0.53 -9.80 8.66
CA ARG A 41 1.62 -10.17 7.76
C ARG A 41 1.98 -9.05 6.79
N TYR A 42 0.98 -8.43 6.17
CA TYR A 42 1.16 -7.31 5.24
C TYR A 42 1.67 -6.04 5.94
N GLU A 43 1.18 -5.75 7.15
CA GLU A 43 1.63 -4.64 7.96
C GLU A 43 3.11 -4.77 8.34
N SER A 44 3.53 -5.96 8.80
CA SER A 44 4.94 -6.23 9.11
C SER A 44 5.84 -6.11 7.89
N ALA A 45 5.42 -6.63 6.72
CA ALA A 45 6.21 -6.50 5.49
C ALA A 45 6.40 -5.04 5.06
N GLN A 46 5.36 -4.21 5.19
CA GLN A 46 5.49 -2.77 4.91
C GLN A 46 6.44 -2.08 5.91
N ALA A 47 6.33 -2.40 7.20
CA ALA A 47 7.18 -1.84 8.24
C ALA A 47 8.66 -2.18 7.97
N GLU A 48 8.95 -3.41 7.56
CA GLU A 48 10.31 -3.82 7.23
C GLU A 48 10.82 -3.14 5.95
N ALA A 49 9.99 -3.04 4.91
CA ALA A 49 10.36 -2.32 3.69
C ALA A 49 10.67 -0.84 3.95
N LYS A 50 9.92 -0.19 4.86
CA LYS A 50 10.19 1.18 5.33
C LYS A 50 11.52 1.28 6.07
N LYS A 51 11.76 0.38 7.04
CA LYS A 51 12.99 0.33 7.84
C LYS A 51 14.22 0.15 6.95
N GLN A 52 14.12 -0.73 5.96
CA GLN A 52 15.19 -1.01 5.00
C GLN A 52 15.26 0.00 3.85
N ARG A 53 14.36 1.00 3.81
CA ARG A 53 14.26 1.99 2.73
C ARG A 53 14.25 1.35 1.34
N LYS A 54 13.44 0.30 1.14
CA LYS A 54 13.31 -0.40 -0.13
C LYS A 54 12.39 0.32 -1.10
N GLY A 55 12.67 0.24 -2.41
CA GLY A 55 11.77 0.74 -3.46
C GLY A 55 11.33 2.19 -3.25
N LEU A 56 10.02 2.40 -3.13
CA LEU A 56 9.38 3.69 -2.88
C LEU A 56 9.88 4.36 -1.58
N TRP A 57 10.30 3.57 -0.59
CA TRP A 57 10.78 4.07 0.71
C TRP A 57 12.20 4.64 0.68
N ARG A 58 12.87 4.63 -0.48
CA ARG A 58 14.15 5.35 -0.70
C ARG A 58 13.95 6.86 -0.73
N GLU A 59 12.76 7.31 -1.13
CA GLU A 59 12.44 8.73 -1.16
C GLU A 59 12.30 9.29 0.27
N ARG A 60 12.61 10.58 0.42
CA ARG A 60 12.65 11.25 1.73
C ARG A 60 11.25 11.47 2.33
N SER A 61 10.23 11.56 1.47
CA SER A 61 8.83 11.74 1.87
C SER A 61 7.92 11.01 0.88
N PRO A 62 7.88 9.66 0.91
CA PRO A 62 7.10 8.90 -0.05
C PRO A 62 5.61 9.17 0.18
N LEU A 63 4.96 9.71 -0.84
CA LEU A 63 3.54 10.06 -0.80
C LEU A 63 2.69 8.83 -1.11
N ALA A 64 1.74 8.51 -0.23
CA ALA A 64 0.87 7.38 -0.50
C ALA A 64 -0.10 7.71 -1.64
N PRO A 65 -0.51 6.70 -2.45
CA PRO A 65 -1.41 6.94 -3.58
C PRO A 65 -2.78 7.53 -3.18
N TRP A 66 -3.23 7.32 -1.95
CA TRP A 66 -4.48 7.90 -1.44
C TRP A 66 -4.29 9.36 -1.00
N ASP A 67 -3.12 9.71 -0.47
CA ASP A 67 -2.77 11.09 -0.10
C ASP A 67 -2.60 11.93 -1.38
N TYR A 68 -1.88 11.40 -2.37
CA TYR A 68 -1.79 12.01 -3.71
C TYR A 68 -3.17 12.26 -4.33
N ARG A 69 -4.06 11.25 -4.31
CA ARG A 69 -5.43 11.44 -4.82
C ARG A 69 -6.18 12.53 -4.06
N LYS A 70 -6.05 12.58 -2.73
CA LYS A 70 -6.72 13.59 -1.90
C LYS A 70 -6.24 15.01 -2.24
N GLU A 71 -4.94 15.19 -2.44
CA GLU A 71 -4.34 16.46 -2.87
C GLU A 71 -4.84 16.87 -4.26
N GLU A 72 -4.89 15.94 -5.22
CA GLU A 72 -5.43 16.19 -6.55
C GLU A 72 -6.91 16.58 -6.53
N TYR A 73 -7.71 15.93 -5.67
CA TYR A 73 -9.10 16.33 -5.46
C TYR A 73 -9.22 17.74 -4.87
N GLN A 74 -8.34 18.13 -3.95
CA GLN A 74 -8.35 19.46 -3.33
C GLN A 74 -7.86 20.56 -4.26
N LYS A 75 -6.86 20.29 -5.12
CA LYS A 75 -6.41 21.22 -6.16
C LYS A 75 -7.48 21.52 -7.20
N ASN A 76 -8.29 20.52 -7.54
CA ASN A 76 -9.34 20.63 -8.54
C ASN A 76 -10.71 21.07 -7.99
N GLN A 77 -10.80 21.45 -6.70
CA GLN A 77 -12.00 22.10 -6.20
C GLN A 77 -12.00 23.58 -6.57
N PRO A 78 -13.05 24.10 -7.24
CA PRO A 78 -13.19 25.54 -7.41
C PRO A 78 -13.25 26.17 -6.02
N LYS A 79 -12.39 27.16 -5.76
CA LYS A 79 -12.50 28.00 -4.57
C LYS A 79 -13.89 28.63 -4.57
N SER A 80 -14.69 28.31 -3.55
CA SER A 80 -15.95 29.00 -3.28
C SER A 80 -15.71 30.45 -2.90
#